data_AF-A0A9E5RG95-F1
#
_entry.id   AF-A0A9E5RG95-F1
#
_cell.length_a   1.000
_cell.length_b   1.000
_cell.length_c   1.000
_cell.angle_alpha   90.00
_cell.angle_beta   90.00
_cell.angle_gamma   90.00
#
_symmetry.space_group_name_H-M   'P 1'
#
loop_
_entity.id
_entity.type
_entity.pdbx_description
1 polymer ?
#
loop_
_entity_poly.entity_id
_entity_poly.type
_entity_poly.pdbx_seq_one_letter_code
_entity_poly.pdbx_strand_id
1 'polypeptide(L)'
;MEELIMDEKAIPLSQLKQAVREVLAEMLGLEFQIQAHTNRQWYDTDPAYQLLGLDDPEQLREAVRSGLLRVGHEVRDRRKPQAKLPRYQFHIENCQKRLSERPERRLAG
;
A
#
# COMPACT_ATOMS: atom_id res chain seq x y z
N MET A 1 37.74 -33.15 -30.22
CA MET A 1 36.28 -33.14 -30.23
C MET A 1 35.91 -32.24 -29.06
N GLU A 2 35.77 -30.94 -29.32
CA GLU A 2 35.51 -29.92 -28.29
C GLU A 2 34.04 -29.98 -27.91
N GLU A 3 33.77 -30.30 -26.65
CA GLU A 3 32.43 -30.23 -26.06
C GLU A 3 32.03 -28.76 -25.91
N LEU A 4 31.06 -28.32 -26.72
CA LEU A 4 30.37 -27.06 -26.50
C LEU A 4 29.49 -27.19 -25.26
N ILE A 5 29.98 -26.67 -24.14
CA ILE A 5 29.18 -26.43 -22.95
C ILE A 5 28.15 -25.36 -23.33
N MET A 6 26.92 -25.77 -23.55
CA MET A 6 25.78 -24.87 -23.63
C MET A 6 25.46 -24.41 -22.20
N ASP A 7 26.09 -23.30 -21.78
CA ASP A 7 25.70 -22.56 -20.57
C ASP A 7 24.26 -22.05 -20.77
N GLU A 8 23.30 -22.85 -20.33
CA GLU A 8 21.91 -22.44 -20.18
C GLU A 8 21.89 -21.37 -19.07
N LYS A 9 22.10 -20.10 -19.44
CA LYS A 9 22.06 -18.97 -18.52
C LYS A 9 20.67 -18.84 -17.92
N ALA A 10 20.44 -19.56 -16.82
CA ALA A 10 19.21 -19.48 -16.05
C ALA A 10 19.08 -18.07 -15.47
N ILE A 11 18.21 -17.26 -16.07
CA ILE A 11 17.92 -15.91 -15.56
C ILE A 11 17.12 -16.07 -14.27
N PRO A 12 17.55 -15.46 -13.15
CA PRO A 12 16.77 -15.46 -11.92
C PRO A 12 15.37 -14.90 -12.15
N LEU A 13 14.34 -15.54 -11.57
CA LEU A 13 12.95 -15.13 -11.73
C LEU A 13 12.72 -13.64 -11.35
N SER A 14 13.51 -13.12 -10.40
CA SER A 14 13.49 -11.70 -10.02
C SER A 14 13.92 -10.79 -11.17
N GLN A 15 15.01 -11.12 -11.87
CA GLN A 15 15.48 -10.38 -13.03
C GLN A 15 14.50 -10.47 -14.20
N LEU A 16 13.91 -11.64 -14.43
CA LEU A 16 12.88 -11.81 -15.46
C LEU A 16 11.64 -10.94 -15.17
N LYS A 17 11.14 -10.96 -13.93
CA LYS A 17 10.00 -10.12 -13.51
C LYS A 17 10.31 -8.63 -13.66
N GLN A 18 11.53 -8.22 -13.35
CA GLN A 18 11.96 -6.84 -13.51
C GLN A 18 12.00 -6.42 -14.98
N ALA A 19 12.64 -7.21 -15.85
CA ALA A 19 12.70 -6.95 -17.27
C ALA A 19 11.31 -6.90 -17.93
N VAL A 20 10.41 -7.83 -17.58
CA VAL A 20 9.03 -7.84 -18.07
C VAL A 20 8.28 -6.57 -17.64
N ARG A 21 8.48 -6.12 -16.40
CA ARG A 21 7.87 -4.88 -15.90
C ARG A 21 8.36 -3.64 -16.65
N GLU A 22 9.65 -3.56 -16.93
CA GLU A 22 10.26 -2.44 -17.66
C GLU A 22 9.74 -2.37 -19.10
N VAL A 23 9.71 -3.50 -19.82
CA VAL A 23 9.20 -3.56 -21.19
C VAL A 23 7.70 -3.24 -21.25
N LEU A 24 6.91 -3.77 -20.32
CA LEU A 24 5.48 -3.45 -20.24
C LEU A 24 5.23 -1.97 -19.95
N ALA A 25 6.04 -1.35 -19.10
CA ALA A 25 5.96 0.08 -18.80
C ALA A 25 6.23 0.92 -20.05
N GLU A 26 7.29 0.59 -20.80
CA GLU A 26 7.64 1.26 -22.06
C GLU A 26 6.55 1.11 -23.12
N MET A 27 6.04 -0.10 -23.35
CA MET A 27 5.00 -0.38 -24.34
C MET A 27 3.68 0.33 -24.05
N LEU A 28 3.36 0.53 -22.77
CA LEU A 28 2.15 1.22 -22.35
C LEU A 28 2.34 2.75 -22.30
N GLY A 29 3.52 3.28 -22.69
CA GLY A 29 3.84 4.70 -22.56
C GLY A 29 3.83 5.18 -21.10
N LEU A 30 3.92 4.24 -20.17
CA LEU A 30 4.07 4.49 -18.75
C LEU A 30 5.57 4.68 -18.51
N GLU A 31 6.12 5.81 -18.98
CA GLU A 31 7.35 6.33 -18.41
C GLU A 31 7.12 6.36 -16.90
N PHE A 32 7.71 5.40 -16.18
CA PHE A 32 7.64 5.34 -14.73
C PHE A 32 8.45 6.54 -14.24
N GLN A 33 7.82 7.70 -14.24
CA GLN A 33 8.03 8.66 -13.18
C GLN A 33 7.80 7.89 -11.89
N ILE A 34 8.89 7.48 -11.24
CA ILE A 34 8.95 7.09 -9.83
C ILE A 34 8.60 8.32 -8.93
N GLN A 35 7.72 9.19 -9.42
CA GLN A 35 7.28 10.47 -8.85
C GLN A 35 5.80 10.76 -9.13
N ALA A 36 5.05 9.86 -9.76
CA ALA A 36 3.60 9.98 -9.86
C ALA A 36 2.93 9.07 -8.81
N HIS A 37 2.61 9.64 -7.63
CA HIS A 37 1.49 9.31 -6.73
C HIS A 37 1.71 9.75 -5.27
N THR A 38 2.73 10.54 -4.95
CA THR A 38 2.85 11.17 -3.61
C THR A 38 1.70 12.15 -3.29
N ASN A 39 0.89 12.54 -4.27
CA ASN A 39 -0.14 13.57 -4.08
C ASN A 39 -1.53 13.03 -3.68
N ARG A 40 -1.74 11.71 -3.59
CA ARG A 40 -3.03 11.17 -3.10
C ARG A 40 -2.83 9.99 -2.15
N GLN A 41 -2.05 10.20 -1.09
CA GLN A 41 -1.81 9.20 -0.02
C GLN A 41 -3.06 8.84 0.81
N TRP A 42 -4.18 9.54 0.60
CA TRP A 42 -5.40 9.40 1.39
C TRP A 42 -6.54 8.74 0.60
N TYR A 43 -7.01 7.61 1.10
CA TYR A 43 -8.00 6.76 0.43
C TYR A 43 -9.25 6.60 1.29
N ASP A 44 -10.44 6.54 0.67
CA ASP A 44 -11.68 6.18 1.38
C ASP A 44 -11.58 4.71 1.90
N THR A 45 -12.48 4.31 2.80
CA THR A 45 -12.42 3.00 3.49
C THR A 45 -12.28 1.81 2.53
N ASP A 46 -13.11 1.77 1.47
CA ASP A 46 -13.15 0.64 0.53
C ASP A 46 -11.84 0.43 -0.24
N PRO A 47 -11.23 1.46 -0.88
CA PRO A 47 -9.91 1.27 -1.47
C PRO A 47 -8.81 1.07 -0.42
N ALA A 48 -8.95 1.63 0.79
CA ALA A 48 -7.91 1.55 1.81
C ALA A 48 -7.74 0.14 2.38
N TYR A 49 -8.81 -0.61 2.66
CA TYR A 49 -8.67 -1.94 3.28
C TYR A 49 -7.95 -2.91 2.34
N GLN A 50 -8.24 -2.83 1.03
CA GLN A 50 -7.59 -3.62 0.01
C GLN A 50 -6.09 -3.29 -0.10
N LEU A 51 -5.74 -2.00 -0.11
CA LEU A 51 -4.35 -1.55 -0.19
C LEU A 51 -3.53 -1.90 1.07
N LEU A 52 -4.20 -2.13 2.20
CA LEU A 52 -3.58 -2.55 3.45
C LEU A 52 -3.54 -4.07 3.61
N GLY A 53 -4.08 -4.83 2.66
CA GLY A 53 -4.13 -6.29 2.71
C GLY A 53 -5.05 -6.82 3.82
N LEU A 54 -6.09 -6.08 4.16
CA LEU A 54 -7.12 -6.50 5.09
C LEU A 54 -8.24 -7.25 4.35
N ASP A 55 -8.93 -8.15 5.03
CA ASP A 55 -9.99 -8.97 4.43
C ASP A 55 -11.33 -8.21 4.36
N ASP A 56 -11.55 -7.26 5.29
CA ASP A 56 -12.84 -6.60 5.43
C ASP A 56 -12.69 -5.10 5.80
N PRO A 57 -13.48 -4.19 5.19
CA PRO A 57 -13.46 -2.76 5.50
C PRO A 57 -13.86 -2.42 6.93
N GLU A 58 -14.62 -3.26 7.63
CA GLU A 58 -14.97 -3.05 9.04
C GLU A 58 -13.75 -3.17 9.94
N GLN A 59 -12.71 -3.95 9.57
CA GLN A 59 -11.45 -4.01 10.33
C GLN A 59 -10.78 -2.63 10.41
N LEU A 60 -10.85 -1.83 9.33
CA LEU A 60 -10.39 -0.45 9.36
C LEU A 60 -11.23 0.41 10.29
N ARG A 61 -12.55 0.31 10.22
CA ARG A 61 -13.45 1.10 11.08
C ARG A 61 -13.27 0.74 12.55
N GLU A 62 -13.09 -0.55 12.85
CA GLU A 62 -12.77 -1.04 14.18
C GLU A 62 -11.40 -0.58 14.65
N ALA A 63 -10.39 -0.54 13.78
CA ALA A 63 -9.08 0.02 14.11
C ALA A 63 -9.17 1.52 14.45
N VAL A 64 -10.08 2.29 13.84
CA VAL A 64 -10.37 3.67 14.25
C VAL A 64 -11.11 3.70 15.60
N ARG A 65 -12.17 2.89 15.77
CA ARG A 65 -12.98 2.84 17.00
C ARG A 65 -12.18 2.42 18.24
N SER A 66 -11.25 1.48 18.07
CA SER A 66 -10.36 0.98 19.11
C SER A 66 -9.21 1.94 19.44
N GLY A 67 -9.01 3.00 18.65
CA GLY A 67 -7.90 3.94 18.82
C GLY A 67 -6.55 3.43 18.28
N LEU A 68 -6.53 2.28 17.60
CA LEU A 68 -5.33 1.75 16.93
C LEU A 68 -4.85 2.72 15.83
N LEU A 69 -5.78 3.21 15.03
CA LEU A 69 -5.57 4.25 14.01
C LEU A 69 -6.16 5.57 14.51
N ARG A 70 -5.34 6.62 14.61
CA ARG A 70 -5.72 7.90 15.21
C ARG A 70 -6.20 8.88 14.16
N VAL A 71 -7.30 9.56 14.48
CA VAL A 71 -7.79 10.69 13.69
C VAL A 71 -6.82 11.87 13.83
N GLY A 72 -6.37 12.42 12.70
CA GLY A 72 -5.33 13.45 12.60
C GLY A 72 -3.95 12.92 12.17
N HIS A 73 -3.69 11.62 12.31
CA HIS A 73 -2.40 11.00 11.98
C HIS A 73 -2.52 9.96 10.87
N GLU A 74 -3.09 8.80 11.18
CA GLU A 74 -3.31 7.72 10.22
C GLU A 74 -4.65 7.89 9.49
N VAL A 75 -5.60 8.57 10.12
CA VAL A 75 -6.97 8.75 9.63
C VAL A 75 -7.31 10.23 9.57
N ARG A 76 -8.08 10.66 8.57
CA ARG A 76 -8.72 11.97 8.55
C ARG A 76 -10.22 11.82 8.39
N ASP A 77 -10.97 12.59 9.16
CA ASP A 77 -12.42 12.66 9.03
C ASP A 77 -12.79 13.76 8.02
N ARG A 78 -13.45 13.39 6.93
CA ARG A 78 -13.94 14.28 5.88
C ARG A 78 -15.46 14.44 5.93
N ARG A 79 -16.10 14.15 7.07
CA ARG A 79 -17.52 14.40 7.26
C ARG A 79 -17.86 15.86 7.00
N LYS A 80 -18.99 16.09 6.35
CA LYS A 80 -19.59 17.44 6.29
C LYS A 80 -20.03 17.84 7.70
N PRO A 81 -20.05 19.15 8.05
CA PRO A 81 -20.37 19.64 9.41
C PRO A 81 -21.72 19.20 10.03
N GLN A 82 -22.56 18.44 9.34
CA GLN A 82 -23.89 17.98 9.80
C GLN A 82 -24.17 16.52 9.38
N ALA A 83 -23.18 15.82 8.83
CA ALA A 83 -23.36 14.43 8.42
C ALA A 83 -23.34 13.51 9.64
N LYS A 84 -24.38 12.68 9.78
CA LYS A 84 -24.45 11.65 10.83
C LYS A 84 -23.44 10.52 10.62
N LEU A 85 -23.02 10.29 9.38
CA LEU A 85 -22.09 9.22 9.01
C LEU A 85 -20.67 9.75 8.89
N PRO A 86 -19.68 9.12 9.57
CA PRO A 86 -18.28 9.49 9.42
C PRO A 86 -17.79 9.11 8.02
N ARG A 87 -16.99 9.99 7.41
CA ARG A 87 -16.33 9.69 6.14
C ARG A 87 -14.83 9.72 6.35
N TYR A 88 -14.28 8.58 6.74
CA TYR A 88 -12.86 8.43 6.99
C TYR A 88 -12.09 8.28 5.69
N GLN A 89 -10.91 8.91 5.68
CA GLN A 89 -9.87 8.63 4.72
C GLN A 89 -8.61 8.19 5.47
N PHE A 90 -7.92 7.22 4.90
CA PHE A 90 -6.79 6.53 5.50
C PHE A 90 -5.52 6.84 4.75
N HIS A 91 -4.47 7.16 5.48
CA HIS A 91 -3.14 7.31 4.94
C HIS A 91 -2.44 5.96 4.92
N ILE A 92 -2.29 5.35 3.75
CA ILE A 92 -1.85 3.95 3.63
C ILE A 92 -0.50 3.73 4.31
N GLU A 93 0.51 4.56 4.04
CA GLU A 93 1.84 4.38 4.64
C GLU A 93 1.83 4.46 6.17
N ASN A 94 1.10 5.42 6.75
CA ASN A 94 1.00 5.57 8.20
C ASN A 94 0.21 4.42 8.83
N CYS A 95 -0.87 3.99 8.16
CA CYS A 95 -1.63 2.81 8.58
C CYS A 95 -0.76 1.56 8.56
N GLN A 96 0.01 1.31 7.49
CA GLN A 96 0.93 0.16 7.42
C GLN A 96 1.97 0.19 8.53
N LYS A 97 2.61 1.35 8.79
CA LYS A 97 3.55 1.53 9.90
C LYS A 97 2.89 1.18 11.24
N ARG A 98 1.70 1.71 11.50
CA ARG A 98 0.99 1.50 12.76
C ARG A 98 0.47 0.08 12.95
N LEU A 99 0.01 -0.57 11.88
CA LEU A 99 -0.48 -1.95 11.90
C LEU A 99 0.66 -2.97 12.04
N SER A 100 1.84 -2.65 11.51
CA SER A 100 3.06 -3.48 11.65
C SER A 100 3.79 -3.27 12.98
N GLU A 101 3.52 -2.19 13.71
CA GLU A 101 4.03 -1.98 15.06
C GLU A 101 3.51 -3.05 16.03
N ARG A 102 4.42 -3.69 16.77
CA ARG A 102 4.09 -4.68 17.80
C ARG A 102 3.26 -4.04 18.92
N PRO A 103 2.30 -4.77 19.54
CA PRO A 103 1.36 -4.23 20.55
C PRO A 103 2.05 -3.50 21.70
N GLU A 104 3.18 -4.02 22.16
CA GLU A 104 3.95 -3.51 23.30
C GLU A 104 4.45 -2.06 23.13
N ARG A 105 4.59 -1.58 21.89
CA ARG A 105 5.03 -0.20 21.59
C ARG A 105 3.89 0.78 21.29
N ARG A 106 2.64 0.29 21.21
CA ARG A 106 1.50 1.13 20.81
C ARG A 106 1.00 2.09 21.89
N LEU A 107 1.33 1.82 23.15
CA LEU A 107 0.90 2.59 24.34
C LEU A 107 1.75 3.83 24.65
N ALA A 108 2.83 4.09 23.92
CA ALA A 108 3.83 5.10 24.29
C ALA A 108 3.76 6.43 23.49
N GLY A 109 2.67 6.71 22.76
CA GLY A 109 2.59 7.89 21.88
C GLY A 109 1.25 8.59 21.90
#